data_AF-A0A382VIL4-F1
#
_entry.id   AF-A0A382VIL4-F1
#
_cell.length_a   1.000
_cell.length_b   1.000
_cell.length_c   1.000
_cell.angle_alpha   90.00
_cell.angle_beta   90.00
_cell.angle_gamma   90.00
#
_symmetry.space_group_name_H-M   'P 1'
#
loop_
_entity.id
_entity.type
_entity.pdbx_description
1 polymer ?
#
loop_
_entity_poly.entity_id
_entity_poly.type
_entity_poly.pdbx_seq_one_letter_code
_entity_poly.pdbx_strand_id
1 'polypeptide(L)' 'MKSTDLVDQSSLRDDLPDFDAGDTLKVHVRVVEGNRERVQVFEGVVISRRGSGIGESFTVRKLSFGV' A
#
# COMPACT_ATOMS: atom_id res chain seq x y z
N MET A 1 10.21 -6.14 20.75
CA MET A 1 9.56 -7.42 20.42
C MET A 1 8.13 -7.33 20.90
N LYS A 2 7.17 -7.27 19.98
CA LYS A 2 5.75 -7.30 20.34
C LYS A 2 5.37 -8.76 20.61
N SER A 3 4.33 -8.96 21.43
CA SER A 3 3.84 -10.30 21.75
C SER A 3 3.32 -11.06 20.52
N THR A 4 2.95 -10.36 19.45
CA THR A 4 2.38 -10.93 18.22
C THR A 4 3.41 -11.25 17.14
N ASP A 5 4.70 -10.96 17.36
CA ASP A 5 5.74 -11.06 16.32
C ASP A 5 5.80 -12.46 15.66
N LEU A 6 5.55 -13.53 16.43
CA LEU A 6 5.53 -14.92 15.93
C LEU A 6 4.44 -15.18 14.88
N VAL A 7 3.31 -14.49 14.98
CA VAL A 7 2.18 -14.64 14.04
C VAL A 7 2.35 -13.67 12.88
N ASP A 8 2.75 -12.43 13.18
CA ASP A 8 2.87 -11.35 12.21
C ASP A 8 3.91 -11.67 11.11
N GLN A 9 4.99 -12.38 11.47
CA GLN A 9 6.04 -12.79 10.52
C GLN A 9 5.54 -13.57 9.32
N SER A 10 4.51 -14.41 9.49
CA SER A 10 3.96 -15.24 8.41
C SER A 10 3.24 -14.44 7.33
N SER A 11 2.81 -13.22 7.65
CA SER A 11 2.00 -12.37 6.78
C SER A 11 2.76 -11.13 6.29
N LEU A 12 4.02 -10.96 6.70
CA LEU A 12 4.90 -9.94 6.16
C LEU A 12 5.24 -10.25 4.70
N ARG A 13 5.36 -9.19 3.90
CA ARG A 13 5.69 -9.27 2.48
C ARG A 13 7.13 -8.83 2.27
N ASP A 14 7.86 -9.62 1.49
CA ASP A 14 9.27 -9.35 1.15
C ASP A 14 9.44 -8.69 -0.24
N ASP A 15 8.34 -8.51 -0.98
CA ASP A 15 8.33 -7.97 -2.34
C ASP A 15 8.07 -6.45 -2.43
N LEU A 16 8.08 -5.77 -1.28
CA LEU A 16 7.83 -4.34 -1.21
C LEU A 16 9.11 -3.55 -1.51
N PRO A 17 9.10 -2.58 -2.44
CA PRO A 17 10.23 -1.69 -2.66
C PRO A 17 10.38 -0.71 -1.49
N ASP A 18 11.58 -0.18 -1.32
CA ASP A 18 11.81 0.97 -0.43
C ASP A 18 11.23 2.25 -1.05
N PHE A 19 10.45 2.98 -0.26
CA PHE A 19 9.87 4.28 -0.62
C PHE A 19 9.56 5.10 0.64
N ASP A 20 9.49 6.42 0.49
CA ASP A 20 9.16 7.33 1.59
C ASP A 20 8.11 8.38 1.18
N ALA A 21 7.67 9.19 2.15
CA ALA A 21 6.82 10.34 1.90
C ALA A 21 7.52 11.33 0.95
N GLY A 22 6.83 11.72 -0.12
CA GLY A 22 7.36 12.53 -1.21
C GLY A 22 7.55 11.74 -2.51
N ASP A 23 7.67 10.41 -2.44
CA ASP A 23 7.85 9.58 -3.63
C ASP A 23 6.56 9.47 -4.45
N THR A 24 6.70 9.35 -5.76
CA THR A 24 5.58 9.08 -6.67
C THR A 24 5.53 7.60 -7.00
N LEU A 25 4.42 6.94 -6.68
CA LEU A 25 4.25 5.49 -6.84
C LEU A 25 3.09 5.16 -7.77
N LYS A 26 3.21 4.03 -8.48
CA LYS A 26 2.11 3.38 -9.22
C LYS A 26 1.64 2.14 -8.49
N VAL A 27 0.59 2.28 -7.69
CA VAL A 27 0.02 1.18 -6.91
C VAL A 27 -0.97 0.41 -7.77
N HIS A 28 -0.70 -0.88 -7.96
CA HIS A 28 -1.57 -1.79 -8.70
C HIS A 28 -2.56 -2.44 -7.73
N VAL A 29 -3.82 -2.00 -7.78
CA VAL A 29 -4.89 -2.49 -6.90
C VAL A 29 -5.72 -3.53 -7.64
N ARG A 30 -5.88 -4.72 -7.05
CA ARG A 30 -6.84 -5.71 -7.54
C ARG A 30 -8.24 -5.30 -7.09
N VAL A 31 -9.12 -5.05 -8.07
CA VAL A 31 -10.52 -4.69 -7.84
C VAL A 31 -11.40 -5.85 -8.31
N VAL A 32 -12.24 -6.35 -7.41
CA VAL A 32 -13.17 -7.46 -7.67
C VAL A 32 -14.60 -6.90 -7.64
N GLU A 33 -15.27 -6.91 -8.80
CA GLU A 33 -16.64 -6.41 -8.99
C GLU A 33 -17.53 -7.57 -9.41
N GLY A 34 -18.18 -8.22 -8.43
CA GLY A 34 -18.97 -9.43 -8.65
C GLY A 34 -18.11 -10.58 -9.17
N ASN A 35 -18.33 -10.97 -10.43
CA ASN A 35 -17.59 -12.07 -11.09
C ASN A 35 -16.40 -11.59 -11.93
N ARG A 36 -16.12 -10.28 -11.98
CA ARG A 36 -15.03 -9.72 -12.80
C ARG A 36 -13.91 -9.21 -11.91
N GLU A 37 -12.69 -9.58 -12.25
CA GLU A 37 -11.48 -9.05 -11.62
C GLU A 37 -10.70 -8.19 -12.62
N ARG A 38 -10.17 -7.06 -12.14
CA ARG A 38 -9.26 -6.20 -12.90
C ARG A 38 -8.18 -5.62 -12.00
N VAL A 39 -7.05 -5.26 -12.59
CA VAL A 39 -6.01 -4.48 -11.93
C VAL A 39 -6.21 -3.01 -12.29
N GLN A 40 -6.44 -2.17 -11.30
CA GLN A 40 -6.54 -0.73 -11.44
C GLN A 40 -5.26 -0.07 -10.91
N VAL A 41 -4.67 0.81 -11.72
CA VAL A 41 -3.45 1.53 -11.34
C VAL A 41 -3.83 2.86 -10.69
N PHE A 42 -3.34 3.07 -9.46
CA PHE A 42 -3.43 4.34 -8.74
C PHE A 42 -2.04 4.98 -8.67
N GLU A 43 -1.85 6.05 -9.42
CA GLU A 43 -0.57 6.77 -9.52
C GLU A 43 -0.66 8.11 -8.80
N GLY A 44 0.24 8.37 -7.85
CA GLY A 44 0.27 9.61 -7.09
C GLY A 44 1.44 9.70 -6.11
N VAL A 45 1.46 10.79 -5.34
CA VAL A 45 2.53 11.08 -4.37
C VAL A 45 2.18 10.48 -3.01
N VAL A 46 3.14 9.82 -2.36
CA VAL A 46 3.00 9.35 -0.99
C VAL A 46 3.04 10.56 -0.05
N ILE A 47 1.98 10.76 0.73
CA ILE A 47 1.87 11.89 1.67
C ILE A 47 2.04 11.47 3.13
N SER A 48 1.91 10.18 3.42
CA SER A 48 2.18 9.65 4.75
C SER A 48 2.50 8.16 4.70
N ARG A 49 3.34 7.73 5.63
CA ARG A 49 3.66 6.34 5.94
C ARG A 49 3.68 6.22 7.47
N ARG A 50 2.95 5.26 8.03
CA ARG A 50 2.70 5.15 9.47
C ARG A 50 2.59 3.69 9.90
N GLY A 51 3.03 3.42 11.12
CA GLY A 51 3.00 2.08 11.70
C GLY A 51 4.30 1.34 11.49
N SER A 52 4.25 0.01 11.66
CA SER A 52 5.41 -0.87 11.60
C SER A 52 4.95 -2.32 11.42
N GLY A 53 5.67 -3.11 10.64
CA GLY A 53 5.34 -4.53 10.44
C GLY A 53 3.99 -4.69 9.73
N ILE A 54 3.19 -5.67 10.14
CA ILE A 54 1.90 -5.95 9.48
C ILE A 54 0.86 -4.82 9.59
N GLY A 55 0.97 -3.99 10.63
CA GLY A 55 0.07 -2.84 10.85
C GLY A 55 0.55 -1.56 10.17
N GLU A 56 1.57 -1.64 9.31
CA GLU A 56 2.07 -0.50 8.56
C GLU A 56 1.13 -0.14 7.41
N SER A 57 0.95 1.17 7.20
CA SER A 57 0.12 1.72 6.13
C SER A 57 0.75 2.96 5.53
N PHE A 58 0.41 3.24 4.27
CA PHE A 58 0.82 4.45 3.57
C PHE A 58 -0.36 5.04 2.80
N THR A 59 -0.32 6.36 2.59
CA THR A 59 -1.38 7.10 1.89
C THR A 59 -0.80 7.75 0.65
N VAL A 60 -1.42 7.47 -0.49
CA VAL A 60 -1.09 8.08 -1.78
C VAL A 60 -2.14 9.12 -2.13
N ARG A 61 -1.70 10.32 -2.49
CA ARG A 61 -2.55 11.40 -2.99
C ARG A 61 -2.34 11.57 -4.49
N LYS A 62 -3.44 11.56 -5.23
CA LYS A 62 -3.49 11.83 -6.67
C LYS A 62 -4.48 12.96 -6.93
N LEU A 63 -4.15 13.87 -7.84
CA LEU A 63 -5.12 14.79 -8.44
C LEU A 63 -5.71 14.12 -9.68
N SER A 64 -7.02 13.90 -9.69
CA SER A 64 -7.75 13.28 -10.80
C SER A 64 -8.82 14.24 -11.30
N PHE A 65 -8.70 14.67 -12.56
CA PHE A 65 -9.67 15.58 -13.19
C PHE A 65 -9.91 16.89 -12.41
N GLY A 66 -8.87 17.40 -11.73
CA GLY A 66 -8.94 18.65 -10.97
C GLY A 66 -9.37 18.49 -9.51
N VAL A 67 -9.57 17.26 -9.01
CA VAL A 67 -9.93 16.94 -7.61
C VAL A 67 -8.93 15.96 -6.99
#